data_AF-A0A2I0IJ56-F1
#
_entry.id   AF-A0A2I0IJ56-F1
#
_cell.length_a   1.000
_cell.length_b   1.000
_cell.length_c   1.000
_cell.angle_alpha   90.00
_cell.angle_beta   90.00
_cell.angle_gamma   90.00
#
_symmetry.space_group_name_H-M   'P 1'
#
loop_
_entity.id
_entity.type
_entity.pdbx_description
1 polymer ?
#
loop_
_entity_poly.entity_id
_entity_poly.type
_entity_poly.pdbx_seq_one_letter_code
_entity_poly.pdbx_strand_id
1 'polypeptide(L)'
;MKACHPDLSGNDPETTNFCMFINEVYTVLSDPVQRMVYDEIHGYALTAINPFVDDSSPKDHVFVDEFSCIGCKNCANVASDVFSIEEDFGRARVYCQRGNPNLIQEAIDSCPVDCIHWTSAAQLSLLEDEMRRVERVNVALMLTGMGAAGADVFRMASSRWEKRQAKVLEQAKIRMMKQKGSDQTDSYWSNLWGKPKDDRNSEEEIKERARRAAAAARRWREYSRRGADKPPTYKLPEAVPNKEN
;
A
#
# COMPACT_ATOMS: atom_id res chain seq x y z
N MET A 1 3.93 19.65 -4.94
CA MET A 1 4.69 20.17 -3.77
C MET A 1 4.61 21.67 -3.55
N LYS A 2 4.16 22.52 -4.51
CA LYS A 2 4.03 23.97 -4.28
C LYS A 2 2.84 24.39 -3.39
N ALA A 3 1.89 23.50 -3.11
CA ALA A 3 0.68 23.81 -2.33
C ALA A 3 0.89 23.81 -0.80
N CYS A 4 2.07 23.40 -0.31
CA CYS A 4 2.34 23.21 1.12
C CYS A 4 3.44 24.14 1.63
N HIS A 5 3.82 25.17 0.85
CA HIS A 5 4.80 26.13 1.31
C HIS A 5 4.14 27.01 2.39
N PRO A 6 4.74 27.18 3.58
CA PRO A 6 4.17 27.98 4.67
C PRO A 6 3.78 29.39 4.21
N ASP A 7 4.61 29.99 3.33
CA ASP A 7 4.36 31.34 2.80
C ASP A 7 3.19 31.44 1.80
N LEU A 8 2.69 30.32 1.28
CA LEU A 8 1.59 30.28 0.29
C LEU A 8 0.25 29.80 0.89
N SER A 9 0.29 29.10 2.01
CA SER A 9 -0.87 28.40 2.59
C SER A 9 -1.43 29.04 3.86
N GLY A 10 -0.67 29.94 4.51
CA GLY A 10 -1.08 30.53 5.78
C GLY A 10 -1.27 29.49 6.89
N ASN A 11 -2.02 29.84 7.94
CA ASN A 11 -2.36 28.94 9.06
C ASN A 11 -3.61 28.09 8.79
N ASP A 12 -3.80 27.64 7.56
CA ASP A 12 -4.94 26.78 7.22
C ASP A 12 -4.82 25.40 7.92
N PRO A 13 -5.84 24.96 8.68
CA PRO A 13 -5.79 23.70 9.42
C PRO A 13 -5.63 22.46 8.53
N GLU A 14 -6.23 22.45 7.34
CA GLU A 14 -6.12 21.32 6.41
C GLU A 14 -4.70 21.19 5.86
N THR A 15 -4.09 22.31 5.46
CA THR A 15 -2.72 22.35 4.97
C THR A 15 -1.71 21.97 6.05
N THR A 16 -1.95 22.42 7.28
CA THR A 16 -1.13 22.04 8.45
C THR A 16 -1.20 20.53 8.71
N ASN A 17 -2.41 19.95 8.72
CA ASN A 17 -2.62 18.52 8.89
C ASN A 17 -1.95 17.69 7.78
N PHE A 18 -2.02 18.16 6.53
CA PHE A 18 -1.33 17.52 5.42
C PHE A 18 0.20 17.57 5.58
N CYS A 19 0.76 18.70 6.00
CA CYS A 19 2.20 18.83 6.26
C CYS A 19 2.65 17.89 7.38
N MET A 20 1.88 17.80 8.47
CA MET A 20 2.15 16.86 9.56
C MET A 20 2.14 15.41 9.07
N PHE A 21 1.16 15.05 8.23
CA PHE A 21 1.06 13.73 7.61
C PHE A 21 2.26 13.41 6.71
N ILE A 22 2.69 14.34 5.85
CA ILE A 22 3.86 14.16 5.01
C ILE A 22 5.13 13.97 5.84
N ASN A 23 5.31 14.74 6.91
CA ASN A 23 6.45 14.59 7.81
C ASN A 23 6.45 13.20 8.48
N GLU A 24 5.30 12.71 8.93
CA GLU A 24 5.19 11.36 9.47
C GLU A 24 5.56 10.30 8.42
N VAL A 25 4.99 10.38 7.22
CA VAL A 25 5.31 9.45 6.12
C VAL A 25 6.80 9.51 5.79
N TYR A 26 7.39 10.70 5.74
CA TYR A 26 8.82 10.89 5.51
C TYR A 26 9.66 10.23 6.60
N THR A 27 9.30 10.36 7.88
CA THR A 27 10.05 9.73 8.97
C THR A 27 10.06 8.20 8.87
N VAL A 28 8.95 7.59 8.43
CA VAL A 28 8.86 6.14 8.23
C VAL A 28 9.62 5.70 6.98
N LEU A 29 9.48 6.41 5.86
CA LEU A 29 10.10 6.02 4.59
C LEU A 29 11.60 6.35 4.51
N SER A 30 12.09 7.29 5.33
CA SER A 30 13.51 7.63 5.41
C SER A 30 14.30 6.72 6.35
N ASP A 31 13.61 5.91 7.17
CA ASP A 31 14.27 4.89 7.99
C ASP A 31 14.78 3.77 7.06
N PRO A 32 16.11 3.53 7.00
CA PRO A 32 16.69 2.53 6.10
C PRO A 32 16.19 1.11 6.40
N VAL A 33 15.89 0.78 7.66
CA VAL A 33 15.38 -0.55 8.04
C VAL A 33 13.96 -0.73 7.53
N GLN A 34 13.09 0.26 7.72
CA GLN A 34 11.72 0.20 7.20
C GLN A 34 11.70 0.21 5.67
N ARG A 35 12.63 0.95 5.05
CA ARG A 35 12.80 0.95 3.61
C ARG A 35 13.20 -0.42 3.07
N MET A 36 14.12 -1.11 3.73
CA MET A 36 14.50 -2.48 3.36
C MET A 36 13.31 -3.44 3.44
N VAL A 37 12.55 -3.41 4.53
CA VAL A 37 11.34 -4.24 4.70
C VAL A 37 10.32 -3.93 3.59
N TYR A 38 10.11 -2.65 3.29
CA TYR A 38 9.24 -2.23 2.19
C TYR A 38 9.73 -2.79 0.84
N ASP A 39 11.03 -2.68 0.57
CA ASP A 39 11.64 -3.13 -0.68
C ASP A 39 11.60 -4.67 -0.81
N GLU A 40 11.69 -5.41 0.29
CA GLU A 40 11.49 -6.87 0.30
C GLU A 40 10.03 -7.23 0.00
N ILE A 41 9.06 -6.71 0.77
CA ILE A 41 7.63 -7.01 0.59
C ILE A 41 7.18 -6.65 -0.83
N HIS A 42 7.56 -5.46 -1.30
CA HIS A 42 7.09 -4.97 -2.58
C HIS A 42 7.87 -5.56 -3.74
N GLY A 43 8.95 -6.29 -3.53
CA GLY A 43 9.72 -6.85 -4.62
C GLY A 43 10.57 -5.80 -5.37
N TYR A 44 11.21 -4.91 -4.61
CA TYR A 44 12.30 -4.05 -5.05
C TYR A 44 13.68 -4.59 -4.65
N ALA A 45 13.76 -5.49 -3.67
CA ALA A 45 15.01 -6.16 -3.28
C ALA A 45 15.32 -7.33 -4.21
N LEU A 46 16.60 -7.56 -4.52
CA LEU A 46 17.04 -8.66 -5.40
C LEU A 46 16.75 -10.06 -4.82
N THR A 47 16.66 -10.15 -3.50
CA THR A 47 16.41 -11.38 -2.74
C THR A 47 14.95 -11.53 -2.31
N ALA A 48 14.06 -10.64 -2.76
CA ALA A 48 12.67 -10.70 -2.34
C ALA A 48 11.99 -11.98 -2.83
N ILE A 49 11.10 -12.51 -1.99
CA ILE A 49 10.31 -13.71 -2.27
C ILE A 49 8.85 -13.29 -2.47
N ASN A 50 8.17 -13.91 -3.44
CA ASN A 50 6.78 -13.61 -3.72
C ASN A 50 5.88 -14.09 -2.56
N PRO A 51 5.21 -13.20 -1.81
CA PRO A 51 4.37 -13.60 -0.68
C PRO A 51 3.13 -14.41 -1.07
N PHE A 52 2.76 -14.47 -2.36
CA PHE A 52 1.63 -15.27 -2.84
C PHE A 52 2.01 -16.71 -3.20
N VAL A 53 3.32 -16.99 -3.34
CA VAL A 53 3.85 -18.33 -3.64
C VAL A 53 4.49 -18.95 -2.40
N ASP A 54 5.06 -18.13 -1.53
CA ASP A 54 5.67 -18.55 -0.28
C ASP A 54 4.65 -18.56 0.87
N ASP A 55 4.56 -19.69 1.56
CA ASP A 55 3.66 -19.90 2.71
C ASP A 55 4.43 -19.87 4.04
N SER A 56 5.68 -19.40 4.05
CA SER A 56 6.52 -19.36 5.26
C SER A 56 6.02 -18.38 6.32
N SER A 57 5.32 -17.31 5.90
CA SER A 57 4.84 -16.25 6.77
C SER A 57 3.50 -16.61 7.42
N PRO A 58 3.28 -16.27 8.71
CA PRO A 58 1.99 -16.52 9.35
C PRO A 58 0.87 -15.71 8.67
N LYS A 59 -0.32 -16.32 8.58
CA LYS A 59 -1.54 -15.70 8.08
C LYS A 59 -2.37 -15.15 9.23
N ASP A 60 -1.90 -14.07 9.82
CA ASP A 60 -2.47 -13.42 11.01
C ASP A 60 -3.21 -12.10 10.70
N HIS A 61 -3.29 -11.71 9.43
CA HIS A 61 -4.03 -10.54 8.96
C HIS A 61 -5.27 -10.96 8.19
N VAL A 62 -6.30 -10.13 8.22
CA VAL A 62 -7.54 -10.36 7.47
C VAL A 62 -7.70 -9.32 6.37
N PHE A 63 -8.16 -9.77 5.21
CA PHE A 63 -8.41 -8.97 4.02
C PHE A 63 -9.82 -9.25 3.50
N VAL A 64 -10.50 -8.21 3.00
CA VAL A 64 -11.79 -8.35 2.30
C VAL A 64 -11.57 -8.00 0.84
N ASP A 65 -11.88 -8.92 -0.06
CA ASP A 65 -11.97 -8.65 -1.48
C ASP A 65 -13.22 -7.81 -1.77
N GLU A 66 -13.04 -6.49 -1.81
CA GLU A 66 -14.13 -5.55 -2.08
C GLU A 66 -14.72 -5.72 -3.48
N PHE A 67 -14.02 -6.38 -4.42
CA PHE A 67 -14.53 -6.65 -5.74
C PHE A 67 -15.67 -7.69 -5.68
N SER A 68 -15.43 -8.78 -4.94
CA SER A 68 -16.39 -9.88 -4.77
C SER A 68 -17.45 -9.59 -3.69
N CYS A 69 -17.14 -8.74 -2.71
CA CYS A 69 -18.00 -8.48 -1.55
C CYS A 69 -19.37 -7.88 -1.92
N ILE A 70 -20.48 -8.60 -1.78
CA ILE A 70 -21.82 -8.09 -2.10
C ILE A 70 -22.47 -7.17 -1.04
N GLY A 71 -21.75 -6.78 0.02
CA GLY A 71 -22.26 -5.82 1.01
C GLY A 71 -23.39 -6.36 1.89
N CYS A 72 -23.44 -7.67 2.15
CA CYS A 72 -24.46 -8.33 2.97
C CYS A 72 -24.42 -7.97 4.46
N LYS A 73 -23.34 -7.30 4.91
CA LYS A 73 -23.12 -6.79 6.27
C LYS A 73 -22.95 -7.83 7.38
N ASN A 74 -22.94 -9.12 7.06
CA ASN A 74 -22.85 -10.15 8.09
C ASN A 74 -21.54 -10.07 8.89
N CYS A 75 -20.40 -9.89 8.23
CA CYS A 75 -19.10 -9.75 8.88
C CYS A 75 -19.04 -8.56 9.86
N ALA A 76 -19.67 -7.44 9.52
CA ALA A 76 -19.77 -6.26 10.38
C ALA A 76 -20.69 -6.47 11.59
N ASN A 77 -21.64 -7.40 11.52
CA ASN A 77 -22.48 -7.79 12.66
C ASN A 77 -21.77 -8.79 13.58
N VAL A 78 -21.02 -9.73 13.01
CA VAL A 78 -20.30 -10.79 13.75
C VAL A 78 -19.07 -10.22 14.48
N ALA A 79 -18.24 -9.46 13.77
CA ALA A 79 -17.00 -8.89 14.29
C ALA A 79 -16.95 -7.39 13.97
N SER A 80 -17.82 -6.64 14.64
CA SER A 80 -17.97 -5.20 14.44
C SER A 80 -16.72 -4.41 14.82
N ASP A 81 -15.79 -5.01 15.59
CA ASP A 81 -14.47 -4.49 16.00
C ASP A 81 -13.41 -4.59 14.89
N VAL A 82 -13.65 -5.39 13.86
CA VAL A 82 -12.73 -5.68 12.75
C VAL A 82 -13.26 -5.17 11.41
N PHE A 83 -14.56 -5.41 11.15
CA PHE A 83 -15.20 -5.12 9.87
C PHE A 83 -16.18 -3.96 9.94
N SER A 84 -16.17 -3.12 8.90
CA SER A 84 -17.10 -2.01 8.72
C SER A 84 -17.57 -1.95 7.26
N ILE A 85 -18.75 -1.39 7.03
CA ILE A 85 -19.26 -1.15 5.68
C ILE A 85 -18.86 0.25 5.21
N GLU A 86 -18.23 0.32 4.04
CA GLU A 86 -17.91 1.57 3.37
C GLU A 86 -19.18 2.18 2.78
N GLU A 87 -19.41 3.46 3.04
CA GLU A 87 -20.63 4.17 2.63
C GLU A 87 -20.69 4.39 1.11
N ASP A 88 -19.56 4.71 0.48
CA ASP A 88 -19.50 5.08 -0.95
C ASP A 88 -19.83 3.92 -1.90
N PHE A 89 -19.38 2.71 -1.56
CA PHE A 89 -19.53 1.53 -2.42
C PHE A 89 -20.45 0.46 -1.82
N GLY A 90 -20.79 0.55 -0.53
CA GLY A 90 -21.58 -0.47 0.17
C GLY A 90 -20.82 -1.78 0.42
N ARG A 91 -19.48 -1.79 0.28
CA ARG A 91 -18.62 -2.97 0.43
C ARG A 91 -18.11 -3.09 1.87
N ALA A 92 -17.86 -4.30 2.34
CA ALA A 92 -17.19 -4.51 3.62
C ALA A 92 -15.69 -4.24 3.49
N ARG A 93 -15.09 -3.74 4.57
CA ARG A 93 -13.65 -3.50 4.69
C ARG A 93 -13.17 -3.88 6.09
N VAL A 94 -11.90 -4.25 6.18
CA VAL A 94 -11.20 -4.44 7.45
C VAL A 94 -10.62 -3.11 7.89
N TYR A 95 -11.07 -2.59 9.03
CA TYR A 95 -10.56 -1.34 9.58
C TYR A 95 -9.56 -1.57 10.72
N CYS A 96 -9.68 -2.71 11.41
CA CYS A 96 -8.81 -3.10 12.49
C CYS A 96 -8.31 -4.53 12.27
N GLN A 97 -6.99 -4.72 12.31
CA GLN A 97 -6.37 -6.05 12.28
C GLN A 97 -6.31 -6.69 13.69
N ARG A 98 -6.83 -5.99 14.72
CA ARG A 98 -6.93 -6.51 16.08
C ARG A 98 -8.39 -6.82 16.36
N GLY A 99 -8.68 -8.08 16.63
CA GLY A 99 -9.99 -8.56 17.04
C GLY A 99 -9.89 -9.99 17.55
N ASN A 100 -11.02 -10.55 17.96
CA ASN A 100 -11.06 -11.94 18.39
C ASN A 100 -10.93 -12.87 17.17
N PRO A 101 -9.88 -13.72 17.08
CA PRO A 101 -9.70 -14.63 15.95
C PRO A 101 -10.89 -15.55 15.69
N ASN A 102 -11.62 -15.95 16.74
CA ASN A 102 -12.79 -16.81 16.60
C ASN A 102 -13.95 -16.07 15.91
N LEU A 103 -14.18 -14.79 16.25
CA LEU A 103 -15.21 -13.98 15.59
C LEU A 103 -14.81 -13.63 14.15
N ILE A 104 -13.51 -13.43 13.89
CA ILE A 104 -13.01 -13.24 12.53
C ILE A 104 -13.24 -14.51 11.70
N GLN A 105 -12.93 -15.68 12.25
CA GLN A 105 -13.17 -16.96 11.58
C GLN A 105 -14.66 -17.18 11.32
N GLU A 106 -15.54 -16.89 12.30
CA GLU A 106 -16.99 -16.96 12.12
C GLU A 106 -17.48 -16.00 11.01
N ALA A 107 -16.92 -14.78 10.94
CA ALA A 107 -17.23 -13.82 9.88
C ALA A 107 -16.78 -14.32 8.50
N ILE A 108 -15.63 -15.01 8.43
CA ILE A 108 -15.12 -15.64 7.20
C ILE A 108 -16.06 -16.78 6.77
N ASP A 109 -16.36 -17.72 7.66
CA ASP A 109 -17.14 -18.92 7.37
C ASP A 109 -18.60 -18.61 7.02
N SER A 110 -19.11 -17.46 7.49
CA SER A 110 -20.48 -17.00 7.24
C SER A 110 -20.62 -16.07 6.03
N CYS A 111 -19.54 -15.81 5.29
CA CYS A 111 -19.56 -14.93 4.13
C CYS A 111 -20.23 -15.65 2.92
N PRO A 112 -21.36 -15.16 2.38
CA PRO A 112 -22.10 -15.87 1.32
C PRO A 112 -21.40 -15.92 -0.04
N VAL A 113 -20.30 -15.18 -0.20
CA VAL A 113 -19.52 -15.07 -1.45
C VAL A 113 -18.02 -15.28 -1.21
N ASP A 114 -17.63 -15.82 -0.05
CA ASP A 114 -16.24 -16.18 0.30
C ASP A 114 -15.19 -15.09 0.03
N CYS A 115 -15.55 -13.82 0.19
CA CYS A 115 -14.68 -12.68 -0.13
C CYS A 115 -13.79 -12.22 1.05
N ILE A 116 -13.67 -13.00 2.11
CA ILE A 116 -12.88 -12.66 3.30
C ILE A 116 -11.76 -13.69 3.45
N HIS A 117 -10.52 -13.22 3.59
CA HIS A 117 -9.34 -14.07 3.51
C HIS A 117 -8.36 -13.79 4.65
N TRP A 118 -7.82 -14.86 5.24
CA TRP A 118 -6.60 -14.79 6.02
C TRP A 118 -5.40 -14.57 5.10
N THR A 119 -4.53 -13.64 5.47
CA THR A 119 -3.39 -13.17 4.69
C THR A 119 -2.20 -12.90 5.61
N SER A 120 -1.00 -12.93 5.06
CA SER A 120 0.18 -12.41 5.76
C SER A 120 0.22 -10.88 5.68
N ALA A 121 0.98 -10.24 6.56
CA ALA A 121 1.20 -8.79 6.52
C ALA A 121 1.73 -8.31 5.15
N ALA A 122 2.58 -9.13 4.50
CA ALA A 122 3.13 -8.84 3.19
C ALA A 122 2.07 -8.93 2.08
N GLN A 123 1.25 -9.99 2.10
CA GLN A 123 0.13 -10.15 1.16
C GLN A 123 -0.88 -8.99 1.31
N LEU A 124 -1.26 -8.64 2.54
CA LEU A 124 -2.20 -7.55 2.80
C LEU A 124 -1.73 -6.23 2.16
N SER A 125 -0.45 -5.87 2.34
CA SER A 125 0.11 -4.64 1.75
C SER A 125 0.01 -4.62 0.23
N LEU A 126 0.21 -5.76 -0.44
CA LEU A 126 0.13 -5.88 -1.90
C LEU A 126 -1.31 -5.86 -2.40
N LEU A 127 -2.22 -6.53 -1.69
CA LEU A 127 -3.65 -6.56 -2.01
C LEU A 127 -4.29 -5.17 -1.85
N GLU A 128 -3.94 -4.43 -0.79
CA GLU A 128 -4.41 -3.05 -0.60
C GLU A 128 -3.94 -2.10 -1.72
N ASP A 129 -2.69 -2.22 -2.19
CA ASP A 129 -2.19 -1.43 -3.34
C ASP A 129 -2.93 -1.80 -4.64
N GLU A 130 -3.29 -3.07 -4.83
CA GLU A 130 -4.05 -3.49 -6.01
C GLU A 130 -5.49 -2.97 -5.95
N MET A 131 -6.17 -3.15 -4.82
CA MET A 131 -7.55 -2.68 -4.61
C MET A 131 -7.72 -1.17 -4.78
N ARG A 132 -6.68 -0.38 -4.47
CA ARG A 132 -6.67 1.07 -4.73
C ARG A 132 -6.79 1.41 -6.22
N ARG A 133 -6.30 0.53 -7.10
CA ARG A 133 -6.16 0.81 -8.53
C ARG A 133 -7.27 0.18 -9.36
N VAL A 134 -7.93 -0.83 -8.81
CA VAL A 134 -9.11 -1.42 -9.42
C VAL A 134 -10.28 -0.46 -9.27
N GLU A 135 -10.99 -0.23 -10.37
CA GLU A 135 -12.21 0.55 -10.34
C GLU A 135 -13.30 -0.25 -9.61
N ARG A 136 -13.79 0.32 -8.51
CA ARG A 136 -14.83 -0.27 -7.68
C ARG A 136 -16.18 0.18 -8.18
N VAL A 137 -17.15 -0.73 -8.18
CA VAL A 137 -18.55 -0.42 -8.49
C VAL A 137 -19.38 -0.55 -7.24
N ASN A 138 -20.27 0.41 -7.02
CA ASN A 138 -21.21 0.39 -5.92
C ASN A 138 -22.06 -0.90 -5.98
N VAL A 139 -22.29 -1.55 -4.84
CA VAL A 139 -23.08 -2.78 -4.75
C VAL A 139 -24.45 -2.65 -5.44
N ALA A 140 -25.11 -1.50 -5.31
CA ALA A 140 -26.42 -1.24 -5.94
C ALA A 140 -26.37 -1.27 -7.47
N LEU A 141 -25.21 -1.02 -8.07
CA LEU A 141 -24.97 -1.03 -9.51
C LEU A 141 -24.33 -2.34 -10.01
N MET A 142 -24.08 -3.31 -9.14
CA MET A 142 -23.38 -4.54 -9.53
C MET A 142 -24.20 -5.39 -10.52
N LEU A 143 -25.54 -5.34 -10.44
CA LEU A 143 -26.45 -6.09 -11.31
C LEU A 143 -26.63 -5.48 -12.71
N THR A 144 -26.13 -4.25 -12.94
CA THR A 144 -26.29 -3.58 -14.25
C THR A 144 -25.25 -4.01 -15.28
N GLY A 145 -24.41 -5.00 -14.96
CA GLY A 145 -23.27 -5.41 -15.78
C GLY A 145 -22.12 -4.40 -15.79
N MET A 146 -22.22 -3.33 -14.98
CA MET A 146 -21.15 -2.38 -14.72
C MET A 146 -20.20 -2.96 -13.66
N GLY A 147 -18.93 -3.13 -14.02
CA GLY A 147 -17.90 -3.72 -13.17
C GLY A 147 -17.15 -4.84 -13.90
N ALA A 148 -15.85 -4.96 -13.63
CA ALA A 148 -14.98 -5.93 -14.31
C ALA A 148 -15.24 -7.37 -13.82
N ALA A 149 -16.38 -7.97 -14.18
CA ALA A 149 -16.73 -9.34 -13.79
C ALA A 149 -15.52 -10.29 -13.94
N GLY A 150 -15.00 -10.84 -12.84
CA GLY A 150 -13.87 -11.77 -12.83
C GLY A 150 -12.48 -11.18 -12.54
N ALA A 151 -12.37 -9.97 -11.97
CA ALA A 151 -11.09 -9.46 -11.46
C ALA A 151 -10.67 -10.20 -10.18
N ASP A 152 -9.73 -11.14 -10.30
CA ASP A 152 -9.08 -11.79 -9.16
C ASP A 152 -7.92 -10.91 -8.64
N VAL A 153 -8.17 -10.25 -7.51
CA VAL A 153 -7.20 -9.34 -6.87
C VAL A 153 -5.90 -10.04 -6.47
N PHE A 154 -5.94 -11.30 -6.05
CA PHE A 154 -4.74 -12.05 -5.65
C PHE A 154 -3.85 -12.31 -6.86
N ARG A 155 -4.44 -12.77 -7.97
CA ARG A 155 -3.72 -12.98 -9.22
C ARG A 155 -3.15 -11.67 -9.78
N MET A 156 -3.91 -10.58 -9.68
CA MET A 156 -3.47 -9.26 -10.12
C MET A 156 -2.27 -8.77 -9.30
N ALA A 157 -2.34 -8.86 -7.97
CA ALA A 157 -1.26 -8.48 -7.06
C ALA A 157 0.00 -9.33 -7.30
N SER A 158 -0.13 -10.66 -7.43
CA SER A 158 1.01 -11.54 -7.72
C SER A 158 1.66 -11.22 -9.07
N SER A 159 0.87 -11.07 -10.14
CA SER A 159 1.41 -10.74 -11.47
C SER A 159 2.16 -9.40 -11.48
N ARG A 160 1.70 -8.42 -10.71
CA ARG A 160 2.39 -7.13 -10.60
C ARG A 160 3.67 -7.21 -9.80
N TRP A 161 3.67 -7.98 -8.72
CA TRP A 161 4.89 -8.25 -7.96
C TRP A 161 5.95 -8.90 -8.87
N GLU A 162 5.58 -9.92 -9.64
CA GLU A 162 6.48 -10.59 -10.58
C GLU A 162 7.04 -9.64 -11.64
N LYS A 163 6.18 -8.80 -12.25
CA LYS A 163 6.60 -7.79 -13.23
C LYS A 163 7.57 -6.77 -12.64
N ARG A 164 7.36 -6.39 -11.37
CA ARG A 164 8.25 -5.45 -10.67
C ARG A 164 9.60 -6.09 -10.41
N GLN A 165 9.63 -7.34 -9.93
CA GLN A 165 10.87 -8.08 -9.74
C GLN A 165 11.66 -8.32 -11.01
N ALA A 166 10.99 -8.69 -12.11
CA ALA A 166 11.65 -8.85 -13.40
C ALA A 166 12.37 -7.57 -13.84
N LYS A 167 11.79 -6.39 -13.60
CA LYS A 167 12.44 -5.10 -13.90
C LYS A 167 13.66 -4.85 -13.02
N VAL A 168 13.58 -5.18 -11.73
CA VAL A 168 14.70 -5.02 -10.78
C VAL A 168 15.86 -5.91 -11.18
N LEU A 169 15.60 -7.18 -11.47
CA LEU A 169 16.61 -8.15 -11.93
C LEU A 169 17.24 -7.72 -13.26
N GLU A 170 16.45 -7.23 -14.22
CA GLU A 170 16.97 -6.72 -15.49
C GLU A 170 17.86 -5.49 -15.28
N GLN A 171 17.45 -4.55 -14.42
CA GLN A 171 18.29 -3.40 -14.08
C GLN A 171 19.61 -3.82 -13.42
N ALA A 172 19.58 -4.80 -12.52
CA ALA A 172 20.79 -5.34 -11.89
C ALA A 172 21.71 -6.00 -12.92
N LYS A 173 21.15 -6.79 -13.84
CA LYS A 173 21.89 -7.41 -14.95
C LYS A 173 22.56 -6.36 -15.84
N ILE A 174 21.84 -5.31 -16.24
CA ILE A 174 22.41 -4.19 -17.02
C ILE A 174 23.53 -3.49 -16.25
N ARG A 175 23.38 -3.26 -14.94
CA ARG A 175 24.42 -2.66 -14.09
C ARG A 175 25.68 -3.54 -14.03
N MET A 176 25.53 -4.85 -13.85
CA MET A 176 26.64 -5.80 -13.84
C MET A 176 27.36 -5.87 -15.20
N MET A 177 26.62 -5.80 -16.31
CA MET A 177 27.20 -5.76 -17.66
C MET A 177 28.00 -4.48 -17.90
N LYS A 178 27.52 -3.32 -17.43
CA LYS A 178 28.24 -2.03 -17.55
C LYS A 178 29.52 -1.99 -16.72
N GLN A 179 29.49 -2.51 -15.48
CA GLN A 179 30.68 -2.57 -14.62
C GLN A 179 31.78 -3.50 -15.16
N LYS A 180 31.43 -4.54 -15.92
CA LYS A 180 32.42 -5.38 -16.62
C LYS A 180 33.18 -4.65 -17.74
N GLY A 181 32.70 -3.48 -18.17
CA GLY A 181 33.31 -2.68 -19.25
C GLY A 181 33.96 -1.37 -18.81
N SER A 182 33.88 -0.98 -17.53
CA SER A 182 34.47 0.25 -17.00
C SER A 182 35.28 -0.05 -15.74
N ASP A 183 36.54 0.39 -15.69
CA ASP A 183 37.34 0.31 -14.47
C ASP A 183 36.61 0.95 -13.29
N GLN A 184 36.74 0.27 -12.15
CA GLN A 184 35.92 0.36 -10.95
C GLN A 184 35.91 1.77 -10.34
N THR A 185 34.91 2.59 -10.67
CA THR A 185 34.60 3.82 -9.94
C THR A 185 33.31 3.61 -9.16
N ASP A 186 33.45 3.62 -7.84
CA ASP A 186 32.36 3.35 -6.91
C ASP A 186 31.33 4.50 -7.02
N SER A 187 30.11 4.20 -7.49
CA SER A 187 29.15 5.26 -7.82
C SER A 187 28.67 5.93 -6.53
N TYR A 188 28.74 7.26 -6.47
CA TYR A 188 28.27 8.11 -5.37
C TYR A 188 26.85 7.76 -4.88
N TRP A 189 25.97 7.34 -5.80
CA TRP A 189 24.58 6.98 -5.52
C TRP A 189 24.41 5.61 -4.84
N SER A 190 25.40 4.72 -4.95
CA SER A 190 25.36 3.38 -4.32
C SER A 190 25.48 3.46 -2.79
N ASN A 191 26.04 4.56 -2.28
CA ASN A 191 26.35 4.78 -0.87
C ASN A 191 25.44 5.82 -0.20
N LEU A 192 24.39 6.29 -0.86
CA LEU A 192 23.56 7.42 -0.38
C LEU A 192 22.86 7.12 0.97
N TRP A 193 22.58 5.84 1.25
CA TRP A 193 21.88 5.41 2.45
C TRP A 193 22.78 4.80 3.53
N GLY A 194 24.11 4.82 3.32
CA GLY A 194 25.07 4.20 4.22
C GLY A 194 24.94 2.66 4.28
N LYS A 195 25.99 1.98 4.74
CA LYS A 195 25.83 0.58 5.16
C LYS A 195 24.95 0.57 6.42
N PRO A 196 23.95 -0.32 6.53
CA PRO A 196 23.16 -0.44 7.75
C PRO A 196 24.13 -0.58 8.92
N LYS A 197 24.04 0.32 9.90
CA LYS A 197 24.69 0.08 11.18
C LYS A 197 24.07 -1.19 11.75
N ASP A 198 24.91 -2.05 12.31
CA ASP A 198 24.50 -3.21 13.09
C ASP A 198 23.87 -2.71 14.41
N ASP A 199 22.70 -2.08 14.29
CA ASP A 199 21.96 -1.55 15.42
C ASP A 199 21.30 -2.75 16.10
N ARG A 200 21.95 -3.26 17.15
CA ARG A 200 21.33 -4.12 18.16
C ARG A 200 20.22 -3.33 18.87
N ASN A 201 19.12 -3.10 18.16
CA ASN A 201 17.94 -2.44 18.70
C ASN A 201 17.27 -3.35 19.72
N SER A 202 16.80 -2.76 20.80
CA SER A 202 16.00 -3.47 21.79
C SER A 202 14.69 -3.98 21.17
N GLU A 203 14.12 -5.06 21.71
CA GLU A 203 12.81 -5.57 21.25
C GLU A 203 11.72 -4.48 21.29
N GLU A 204 11.79 -3.59 22.28
CA GLU A 204 10.83 -2.49 22.43
C GLU A 204 10.97 -1.44 21.32
N GLU A 205 12.19 -1.11 20.88
CA GLU A 205 12.39 -0.22 19.73
C GLU A 205 11.88 -0.84 18.42
N ILE A 206 12.03 -2.16 18.25
CA ILE A 206 11.49 -2.88 17.10
C ILE A 206 9.96 -2.83 17.10
N LYS A 207 9.32 -3.11 18.24
CA LYS A 207 7.86 -3.04 18.40
C LYS A 207 7.33 -1.63 18.17
N GLU A 208 8.01 -0.62 18.69
CA GLU A 208 7.62 0.78 18.53
C GLU A 208 7.78 1.26 17.09
N ARG A 209 8.87 0.87 16.41
CA ARG A 209 9.07 1.12 14.97
C ARG A 209 7.96 0.48 14.14
N ALA A 210 7.65 -0.80 14.39
CA ALA A 210 6.57 -1.51 13.70
C ALA A 210 5.20 -0.86 13.97
N ARG A 211 4.94 -0.43 15.21
CA ARG A 211 3.71 0.29 15.58
C ARG A 211 3.58 1.61 14.84
N ARG A 212 4.67 2.38 14.72
CA ARG A 212 4.71 3.66 13.98
C ARG A 212 4.48 3.45 12.50
N ALA A 213 5.14 2.46 11.89
CA ALA A 213 4.95 2.12 10.48
C ALA A 213 3.50 1.67 10.21
N ALA A 214 2.92 0.85 11.08
CA ALA A 214 1.53 0.44 10.97
C ALA A 214 0.54 1.61 11.15
N ALA A 215 0.85 2.58 12.02
CA ALA A 215 0.05 3.78 12.20
C ALA A 215 0.10 4.69 10.96
N ALA A 216 1.29 4.93 10.40
CA ALA A 216 1.46 5.68 9.17
C ALA A 216 0.76 5.01 7.98
N ALA A 217 0.86 3.67 7.87
CA ALA A 217 0.16 2.90 6.85
C ALA A 217 -1.36 3.06 6.97
N ARG A 218 -1.93 2.97 8.19
CA ARG A 218 -3.37 3.22 8.42
C ARG A 218 -3.79 4.63 7.99
N ARG A 219 -3.02 5.66 8.37
CA ARG A 219 -3.30 7.05 7.96
C ARG A 219 -3.21 7.22 6.44
N TRP A 220 -2.25 6.58 5.80
CA TRP A 220 -2.13 6.57 4.34
C TRP A 220 -3.32 5.91 3.66
N ARG A 221 -3.82 4.79 4.20
CA ARG A 221 -5.05 4.15 3.69
C ARG A 221 -6.25 5.08 3.80
N GLU A 222 -6.43 5.75 4.93
CA GLU A 222 -7.51 6.73 5.13
C GLU A 222 -7.40 7.90 4.15
N TYR A 223 -6.19 8.45 3.99
CA TYR A 223 -5.94 9.54 3.05
C TYR A 223 -6.24 9.14 1.61
N SER A 224 -5.78 7.95 1.20
CA SER A 224 -6.04 7.43 -0.15
C SER A 224 -7.51 7.10 -0.38
N ARG A 225 -8.25 6.71 0.66
CA ARG A 225 -9.70 6.46 0.58
C ARG A 225 -10.47 7.67 0.07
N ARG A 226 -10.08 8.87 0.51
CA ARG A 226 -10.72 10.13 0.10
C ARG A 226 -10.45 10.50 -1.37
N GLY A 227 -9.70 9.69 -2.11
CA GLY A 227 -9.31 9.96 -3.49
C GLY A 227 -8.37 11.15 -3.64
N ALA A 228 -7.82 11.65 -2.54
CA ALA A 228 -6.94 12.82 -2.50
C ALA A 228 -5.55 12.55 -3.12
N ASP A 229 -5.25 11.29 -3.42
CA ASP A 229 -4.07 10.84 -4.16
C ASP A 229 -4.30 10.69 -5.67
N LYS A 230 -5.56 10.72 -6.13
CA LYS A 230 -5.85 10.64 -7.57
C LYS A 230 -5.29 11.89 -8.25
N PRO A 231 -4.59 11.75 -9.39
CA PRO A 231 -4.15 12.91 -10.16
C PRO A 231 -5.37 13.81 -10.45
N PRO A 232 -5.28 15.13 -10.22
CA PRO A 232 -6.37 16.02 -10.59
C PRO A 232 -6.66 15.84 -12.07
N THR A 233 -7.94 15.61 -12.40
CA THR A 233 -8.40 15.39 -13.79
C THR A 233 -8.35 16.66 -14.63
N TYR A 234 -8.19 17.82 -13.99
CA TYR A 234 -8.02 19.08 -14.67
C TYR A 234 -6.55 19.28 -15.08
N LYS A 235 -6.30 19.31 -16.39
CA LYS A 235 -5.03 19.79 -16.93
C LYS A 235 -4.92 21.28 -16.62
N LEU A 236 -3.85 21.71 -15.96
CA LEU A 236 -3.52 23.13 -15.86
C LEU A 236 -3.43 23.71 -17.27
N PRO A 237 -3.92 24.95 -17.52
CA PRO A 237 -3.76 25.61 -18.79
C PRO A 237 -2.28 25.59 -19.19
N GLU A 238 -1.99 25.18 -20.43
CA GLU A 238 -0.64 25.27 -20.96
C GLU A 238 -0.15 26.71 -20.82
N ALA A 239 1.06 26.89 -20.29
CA ALA A 239 1.65 28.21 -20.12
C ALA A 239 1.60 28.93 -21.47
N VAL A 240 0.93 30.08 -21.50
CA VAL A 240 0.84 30.92 -22.70
C VAL A 240 2.27 31.16 -23.18
N PRO A 241 2.63 30.81 -24.43
CA PRO A 241 3.97 31.04 -24.93
C PRO A 241 4.28 32.52 -24.79
N ASN A 242 5.40 32.85 -24.14
CA ASN A 242 5.93 34.21 -24.10
C ASN A 242 6.01 34.72 -25.54
N LYS A 243 5.10 35.61 -25.91
CA LYS A 243 5.29 36.45 -27.08
C LYS A 243 6.35 37.46 -26.71
N GLU A 244 7.58 37.17 -27.11
CA GLU A 244 8.57 38.22 -27.32
C GLU A 244 8.16 39.02 -28.57
N ASN A 245 8.34 40.34 -28.46
CA ASN A 245 8.02 41.45 -29.36
C ASN A 245 6.63 42.09 -29.21
#